data_AF-A0A9P0E4Q5-F1
#
_entry.id   AF-A0A9P0E4Q5-F1
#
_cell.length_a   1.000
_cell.length_b   1.000
_cell.length_c   1.000
_cell.angle_alpha   90.00
_cell.angle_beta   90.00
_cell.angle_gamma   90.00
#
_symmetry.space_group_name_H-M   'P 1'
#
loop_
_entity.id
_entity.type
_entity.pdbx_description
1 polymer ?
#
loop_
_entity_poly.entity_id
_entity_poly.type
_entity_poly.pdbx_seq_one_letter_code
_entity_poly.pdbx_strand_id
1 'polypeptide(L)'
;MAYSNQKSVTMAILFLLVTIVGCVFARPSSDNVKPVEITLYYETLCPGCQQFITKELLPVYTETEYDFASLISKIELVPYGLVFTLNDTHHYDCQHGRSECDGNKLHACAINYIPDTLTTLNYISCLEHETSSKHFNPREHKYPIDKVSVKKQFLYKKKFAE
;
A
#
# COMPACT_ATOMS: atom_id res chain seq x y z
N MET A 1 10.72 -65.79 -15.93
CA MET A 1 9.83 -65.09 -14.97
C MET A 1 10.39 -63.72 -14.51
N ALA A 2 11.71 -63.55 -14.28
CA ALA A 2 12.29 -62.27 -13.81
C ALA A 2 12.11 -61.07 -14.77
N TYR A 3 12.20 -61.29 -16.09
CA TYR A 3 12.09 -60.23 -17.11
C TYR A 3 10.70 -59.56 -17.17
N SER A 4 9.63 -60.31 -16.87
CA SER A 4 8.26 -59.77 -16.83
C SER A 4 8.03 -58.88 -15.61
N ASN A 5 8.59 -59.25 -14.45
CA ASN A 5 8.54 -58.43 -13.23
C ASN A 5 9.32 -57.12 -13.38
N GLN A 6 10.46 -57.14 -14.05
CA GLN A 6 11.27 -55.93 -14.28
C GLN A 6 10.57 -54.92 -15.21
N LYS A 7 9.82 -55.40 -16.21
CA LYS A 7 8.96 -54.55 -17.07
C LYS A 7 7.78 -53.95 -16.29
N SER A 8 7.12 -54.74 -15.44
CA SER A 8 6.03 -54.21 -14.59
C SER A 8 6.53 -53.16 -13.59
N VAL A 9 7.70 -53.36 -12.98
CA VAL A 9 8.28 -52.41 -12.02
C VAL A 9 8.72 -51.11 -12.70
N THR A 10 9.37 -51.19 -13.87
CA THR A 10 9.78 -50.01 -14.63
C THR A 10 8.59 -49.19 -15.14
N MET A 11 7.51 -49.85 -15.57
CA MET A 11 6.27 -49.16 -15.92
C MET A 11 5.61 -48.48 -14.72
N ALA A 12 5.54 -49.15 -13.56
CA ALA A 12 4.99 -48.55 -12.35
C ALA A 12 5.77 -47.30 -11.90
N ILE A 13 7.11 -47.32 -11.99
CA ILE A 13 7.96 -46.15 -11.68
C ILE A 13 7.70 -45.01 -12.66
N LEU A 14 7.59 -45.30 -13.96
CA LEU A 14 7.26 -44.27 -14.97
C LEU A 14 5.89 -43.63 -14.71
N PHE A 15 4.87 -44.42 -14.38
CA PHE A 15 3.56 -43.88 -14.01
C PHE A 15 3.63 -43.01 -12.75
N LEU A 16 4.38 -43.44 -11.72
CA LEU A 16 4.54 -42.68 -10.49
C LEU A 16 5.28 -41.35 -10.71
N LEU A 17 6.32 -41.35 -11.56
CA LEU A 17 7.04 -40.14 -11.92
C LEU A 17 6.16 -39.19 -12.73
N VAL A 18 5.37 -39.70 -13.67
CA VAL A 18 4.44 -38.90 -14.47
C VAL A 18 3.34 -38.29 -13.60
N THR A 19 2.81 -39.01 -12.60
CA THR A 19 1.80 -38.45 -11.69
C THR A 19 2.39 -37.41 -10.74
N ILE A 20 3.59 -37.64 -10.18
CA ILE A 20 4.27 -36.65 -9.34
C ILE A 20 4.58 -35.39 -10.14
N VAL A 21 5.13 -35.54 -11.35
CA VAL A 21 5.38 -34.44 -12.29
C VAL A 21 4.07 -33.73 -12.61
N GLY A 22 3.01 -34.47 -12.97
CA GLY A 22 1.69 -33.92 -13.26
C GLY A 22 1.10 -33.12 -12.09
N CYS A 23 1.23 -33.61 -10.84
CA CYS A 23 0.78 -32.89 -9.65
C CYS A 23 1.64 -31.66 -9.32
N VAL A 24 2.95 -31.71 -9.56
CA VAL A 24 3.85 -30.56 -9.39
C VAL A 24 3.57 -29.47 -10.43
N PHE A 25 3.16 -29.86 -11.64
CA PHE A 25 2.81 -28.93 -12.72
C PHE A 25 1.32 -28.56 -12.78
N ALA A 26 0.47 -29.22 -11.99
CA ALA A 26 -0.93 -28.85 -11.81
C ALA A 26 -0.99 -27.53 -11.03
N ARG A 27 -0.90 -26.41 -11.75
CA ARG A 27 -1.23 -25.11 -11.20
C ARG A 27 -2.74 -25.09 -10.97
N PRO A 28 -3.23 -24.78 -9.75
CA PRO A 28 -4.64 -24.47 -9.58
C PRO A 28 -4.97 -23.34 -10.56
N SER A 29 -5.92 -23.57 -11.46
CA SER A 29 -6.46 -22.53 -12.32
C SER A 29 -7.23 -21.57 -11.42
N SER A 30 -6.57 -20.48 -11.02
CA SER A 30 -7.24 -19.32 -10.42
C SER A 30 -8.03 -18.62 -11.53
N ASP A 31 -9.11 -19.28 -11.98
CA ASP A 31 -10.06 -18.67 -12.89
C ASP A 31 -10.86 -17.63 -12.11
N ASN A 32 -10.55 -16.36 -12.37
CA ASN A 32 -11.35 -15.15 -12.09
C ASN A 32 -11.28 -14.50 -10.70
N VAL A 33 -10.14 -14.48 -10.01
CA VAL A 33 -9.97 -13.48 -8.94
C VAL A 33 -9.73 -12.12 -9.58
N LYS A 34 -10.77 -11.29 -9.64
CA LYS A 34 -10.68 -9.92 -10.14
C LYS A 34 -10.09 -9.03 -9.03
N PRO A 35 -8.95 -8.35 -9.27
CA PRO A 35 -8.43 -7.41 -8.31
C PRO A 35 -9.42 -6.28 -8.02
N VAL A 36 -9.39 -5.77 -6.80
CA VAL A 36 -10.29 -4.71 -6.33
C VAL A 36 -9.59 -3.36 -6.35
N GLU A 37 -10.37 -2.31 -6.62
CA GLU A 37 -9.93 -0.94 -6.43
C GLU A 37 -10.29 -0.48 -5.01
N ILE A 38 -9.34 0.15 -4.33
CA ILE A 38 -9.52 0.71 -2.99
C ILE A 38 -9.45 2.22 -3.09
N THR A 39 -10.46 2.92 -2.56
CA THR A 39 -10.39 4.37 -2.34
C THR A 39 -10.46 4.65 -0.84
N LEU A 40 -9.43 5.30 -0.30
CA LEU A 40 -9.36 5.69 1.11
C LEU A 40 -9.52 7.20 1.23
N TYR A 41 -10.62 7.63 1.85
CA TYR A 41 -10.82 9.00 2.30
C TYR A 41 -10.34 9.13 3.74
N TYR A 42 -9.45 10.08 4.01
CA TYR A 42 -8.82 10.20 5.32
C TYR A 42 -8.36 11.63 5.63
N GLU A 43 -7.93 11.86 6.87
CA GLU A 43 -7.35 13.10 7.36
C GLU A 43 -6.13 12.82 8.24
N THR A 44 -5.09 13.65 8.08
CA THR A 44 -3.73 13.35 8.59
C THR A 44 -3.57 13.31 10.10
N LEU A 45 -4.52 13.88 10.86
CA LEU A 45 -4.49 13.92 12.32
C LEU A 45 -5.64 13.15 12.97
N CYS A 46 -6.42 12.39 12.20
CA CYS A 46 -7.41 11.48 12.75
C CYS A 46 -6.73 10.21 13.28
N PRO A 47 -6.90 9.88 14.58
CA PRO A 47 -6.30 8.69 15.16
C PRO A 47 -6.72 7.38 14.46
N GLY A 48 -7.96 7.31 13.98
CA GLY A 48 -8.46 6.16 13.24
C GLY A 48 -7.79 6.01 11.86
N CYS A 49 -7.63 7.11 11.13
CA CYS A 49 -6.94 7.14 9.85
C CYS A 49 -5.46 6.76 10.00
N GLN A 50 -4.79 7.33 10.99
CA GLN A 50 -3.40 7.02 11.33
C GLN A 50 -3.23 5.53 11.59
N GLN A 51 -4.10 4.94 12.43
CA GLN A 51 -4.04 3.51 12.74
C GLN A 51 -4.33 2.65 11.52
N PHE A 52 -5.36 2.96 10.73
CA PHE A 52 -5.69 2.18 9.54
C PHE A 52 -4.55 2.17 8.54
N ILE A 53 -3.96 3.33 8.23
CA ILE A 53 -2.86 3.42 7.25
C ILE A 53 -1.63 2.66 7.74
N THR A 54 -1.25 2.86 9.00
CA THR A 54 0.00 2.33 9.56
C THR A 54 -0.07 0.84 9.92
N LYS A 55 -1.24 0.35 10.35
CA LYS A 55 -1.39 -1.00 10.91
C LYS A 55 -2.21 -1.97 10.05
N GLU A 56 -2.99 -1.46 9.10
CA GLU A 56 -3.85 -2.30 8.25
C GLU A 56 -3.41 -2.19 6.78
N LEU A 57 -3.53 -0.99 6.18
CA LEU A 57 -3.33 -0.81 4.74
C LEU A 57 -1.90 -1.12 4.29
N LEU A 58 -0.90 -0.49 4.91
CA LEU A 58 0.49 -0.72 4.51
C LEU A 58 0.91 -2.18 4.75
N PRO A 59 0.67 -2.79 5.93
CA PRO A 59 0.99 -4.21 6.16
C PRO A 59 0.36 -5.15 5.13
N VAL A 60 -0.94 -4.99 4.81
CA VAL A 60 -1.61 -5.79 3.78
C VAL A 60 -0.94 -5.63 2.42
N TYR A 61 -0.58 -4.39 2.04
CA TYR A 61 0.06 -4.12 0.74
C TYR A 61 1.51 -4.60 0.65
N THR A 62 2.19 -4.82 1.78
CA THR A 62 3.57 -5.32 1.83
C THR A 62 3.67 -6.80 2.17
N GLU A 63 2.56 -7.47 2.48
CA GLU A 63 2.58 -8.85 2.93
C GLU A 63 2.93 -9.80 1.76
N THR A 64 3.88 -10.70 2.02
CA THR A 64 4.48 -11.57 0.98
C THR A 64 4.00 -13.01 1.05
N GLU A 65 3.47 -13.46 2.18
CA GLU A 65 3.00 -14.84 2.36
C GLU A 65 1.79 -15.15 1.47
N TYR A 66 0.85 -14.20 1.37
CA TYR A 66 -0.41 -14.37 0.65
C TYR A 66 -0.53 -13.49 -0.61
N ASP A 67 0.45 -12.62 -0.87
CA ASP A 67 0.47 -11.68 -2.01
C ASP A 67 -0.85 -10.90 -2.17
N PHE A 68 -1.34 -10.31 -1.07
CA PHE A 68 -2.57 -9.51 -1.10
C PHE A 68 -2.46 -8.30 -2.02
N ALA A 69 -1.25 -7.79 -2.26
CA ALA A 69 -1.00 -6.73 -3.23
C ALA A 69 -1.50 -7.10 -4.63
N SER A 70 -1.34 -8.36 -5.06
CA SER A 70 -1.85 -8.83 -6.36
C SER A 70 -3.38 -8.78 -6.50
N LEU A 71 -4.11 -8.74 -5.37
CA LEU A 71 -5.56 -8.63 -5.32
C LEU A 71 -6.04 -7.17 -5.37
N ILE A 72 -5.14 -6.19 -5.42
CA ILE A 72 -5.46 -4.77 -5.44
C ILE A 72 -5.00 -4.17 -6.77
N SER A 73 -5.94 -3.81 -7.65
CA SER A 73 -5.60 -3.20 -8.95
C SER A 73 -5.16 -1.75 -8.82
N LYS A 74 -5.71 -1.03 -7.84
CA LYS A 74 -5.46 0.41 -7.63
C LYS A 74 -5.76 0.80 -6.19
N ILE A 75 -4.92 1.68 -5.64
CA ILE A 75 -5.20 2.40 -4.40
C ILE A 75 -5.29 3.89 -4.73
N GLU A 76 -6.45 4.47 -4.46
CA GLU A 76 -6.70 5.90 -4.51
C GLU A 76 -6.74 6.46 -3.09
N LEU A 77 -5.88 7.43 -2.81
CA LEU A 77 -5.76 8.07 -1.51
C LEU A 77 -6.30 9.49 -1.63
N VAL A 78 -7.26 9.84 -0.76
CA VAL A 78 -7.92 11.16 -0.77
C VAL A 78 -7.76 11.82 0.60
N PRO A 79 -6.64 12.55 0.83
CA PRO A 79 -6.40 13.28 2.08
C PRO A 79 -7.18 14.60 2.06
N TYR A 80 -8.36 14.61 2.66
CA TYR A 80 -9.20 15.82 2.72
C TYR A 80 -9.85 15.98 4.09
N GLY A 81 -10.51 14.93 4.59
CA GLY A 81 -11.13 14.93 5.92
C GLY A 81 -12.44 15.70 6.03
N LEU A 82 -12.77 16.03 7.28
CA LEU A 82 -13.85 16.95 7.62
C LEU A 82 -13.35 18.40 7.55
N VAL A 83 -13.73 19.08 6.47
CA VAL A 83 -13.37 20.47 6.24
C VAL A 83 -14.58 21.38 6.44
N PHE A 84 -14.42 22.37 7.31
CA PHE A 84 -15.36 23.47 7.45
C PHE A 84 -14.95 24.58 6.49
N THR A 85 -15.89 25.00 5.64
CA THR A 85 -15.67 26.15 4.76
C THR A 85 -16.00 27.41 5.55
N LEU A 86 -15.00 28.23 5.85
CA LEU A 86 -15.22 29.44 6.63
C LEU A 86 -15.85 30.57 5.80
N ASN A 87 -15.55 30.64 4.49
CA ASN A 87 -15.94 31.74 3.59
C ASN A 87 -15.87 31.33 2.11
N ASP A 88 -16.42 32.15 1.20
CA ASP A 88 -16.34 32.02 -0.28
C ASP A 88 -14.91 32.16 -0.86
N THR A 89 -13.89 32.36 -0.02
CA THR A 89 -12.50 32.62 -0.41
C THR A 89 -11.59 31.38 -0.42
N HIS A 90 -12.13 30.16 -0.42
CA HIS A 90 -11.36 28.90 -0.30
C HIS A 90 -10.49 28.84 0.97
N HIS A 91 -10.96 29.46 2.06
CA HIS A 91 -10.38 29.28 3.38
C HIS A 91 -10.99 28.04 4.04
N TYR A 92 -10.17 26.99 4.11
CA TYR A 92 -10.52 25.70 4.67
C TYR A 92 -9.99 25.59 6.11
N ASP A 93 -10.89 25.27 7.03
CA ASP A 93 -10.55 24.86 8.39
C ASP A 93 -10.76 23.36 8.54
N CYS A 94 -9.76 22.67 9.06
CA CYS A 94 -9.80 21.24 9.31
C CYS A 94 -10.11 20.99 10.79
N GLN A 95 -10.76 19.88 11.12
CA GLN A 95 -11.19 19.54 12.48
C GLN A 95 -10.06 19.61 13.51
N HIS A 96 -8.85 19.19 13.13
CA HIS A 96 -7.69 19.17 14.02
C HIS A 96 -6.78 20.40 13.85
N GLY A 97 -7.30 21.48 13.27
CA GLY A 97 -6.63 22.76 13.12
C GLY A 97 -5.68 22.82 11.92
N ARG A 98 -4.87 23.89 11.86
CA ARG A 98 -4.10 24.20 10.64
C ARG A 98 -3.07 23.13 10.25
N SER A 99 -2.48 22.46 11.24
CA SER A 99 -1.48 21.40 11.00
C SER A 99 -2.06 20.24 10.21
N GLU A 100 -3.33 19.86 10.44
CA GLU A 100 -4.04 18.86 9.62
C GLU A 100 -4.22 19.33 8.19
N CYS A 101 -4.63 20.58 7.97
CA CYS A 101 -4.79 21.11 6.61
C CYS A 101 -3.47 21.13 5.84
N ASP A 102 -2.38 21.50 6.50
CA ASP A 102 -1.05 21.49 5.89
C ASP A 102 -0.57 20.05 5.61
N GLY A 103 -0.89 19.10 6.50
CA GLY A 103 -0.68 17.67 6.30
C GLY A 103 -1.47 17.10 5.13
N ASN A 104 -2.77 17.40 5.03
CA ASN A 104 -3.64 16.97 3.93
C ASN A 104 -3.09 17.46 2.58
N LYS A 105 -2.65 18.73 2.51
CA LYS A 105 -1.99 19.30 1.32
C LYS A 105 -0.68 18.59 0.99
N LEU A 106 0.15 18.29 2.00
CA LEU A 106 1.40 17.57 1.79
C LEU A 106 1.16 16.16 1.24
N HIS A 107 0.18 15.44 1.79
CA HIS A 107 -0.18 14.11 1.32
C HIS A 107 -0.72 14.15 -0.11
N ALA A 108 -1.58 15.12 -0.44
CA ALA A 108 -2.04 15.34 -1.81
C ALA A 108 -0.88 15.60 -2.79
N CYS A 109 0.10 16.42 -2.38
CA CYS A 109 1.33 16.62 -3.16
C CYS A 109 2.11 15.30 -3.33
N ALA A 110 2.32 14.54 -2.27
CA ALA A 110 3.04 13.28 -2.33
C ALA A 110 2.39 12.30 -3.33
N ILE A 111 1.07 12.16 -3.29
CA ILE A 111 0.29 11.32 -4.21
C ILE A 111 0.46 11.78 -5.67
N ASN A 112 0.48 13.09 -5.92
CA ASN A 112 0.63 13.63 -7.27
C ASN A 112 2.07 13.51 -7.84
N TYR A 113 3.09 13.54 -6.96
CA TYR A 113 4.50 13.59 -7.38
C TYR A 113 5.25 12.26 -7.24
N ILE A 114 4.78 11.32 -6.41
CA ILE A 114 5.38 9.99 -6.22
C ILE A 114 4.54 8.97 -7.03
N PRO A 115 5.04 8.46 -8.18
CA PRO A 115 4.26 7.58 -9.05
C PRO A 115 4.13 6.15 -8.52
N ASP A 116 5.06 5.73 -7.66
CA ASP A 116 5.09 4.37 -7.12
C ASP A 116 4.18 4.27 -5.89
N THR A 117 3.18 3.38 -5.95
CA THR A 117 2.17 3.21 -4.88
C THR A 117 2.80 2.79 -3.56
N LEU A 118 3.75 1.85 -3.57
CA LEU A 118 4.40 1.37 -2.35
C LEU A 118 5.23 2.49 -1.69
N THR A 119 5.96 3.27 -2.48
CA THR A 119 6.73 4.42 -2.01
C THR A 119 5.81 5.50 -1.44
N THR A 120 4.68 5.75 -2.09
CA THR A 120 3.66 6.70 -1.62
C THR A 120 3.06 6.26 -0.29
N LEU A 121 2.66 4.99 -0.17
CA LEU A 121 2.12 4.42 1.07
C LEU A 121 3.15 4.44 2.21
N ASN A 122 4.41 4.09 1.94
CA ASN A 122 5.47 4.17 2.94
C ASN A 122 5.71 5.61 3.42
N TYR A 123 5.71 6.58 2.50
CA TYR A 123 5.89 7.99 2.84
C TYR A 123 4.76 8.51 3.73
N ILE A 124 3.52 8.27 3.31
CA ILE A 124 2.32 8.68 4.06
C ILE A 124 2.26 7.96 5.41
N SER A 125 2.45 6.64 5.45
CA SER A 125 2.45 5.87 6.70
C SER A 125 3.52 6.35 7.68
N CYS A 126 4.68 6.81 7.21
CA CYS A 126 5.71 7.37 8.07
C CYS A 126 5.26 8.69 8.72
N LEU A 127 4.63 9.59 7.95
CA LEU A 127 4.09 10.84 8.48
C LEU A 127 2.91 10.62 9.45
N GLU A 128 1.99 9.71 9.10
CA GLU A 128 0.88 9.31 9.98
C GLU A 128 1.40 8.71 11.29
N HIS A 129 2.46 7.88 11.24
CA HIS A 129 3.10 7.34 12.45
C HIS A 129 3.72 8.46 13.31
N GLU A 130 4.52 9.35 12.73
CA GLU A 130 5.15 10.46 13.46
C GLU A 130 4.14 11.38 14.14
N THR A 131 3.00 11.65 13.48
CA THR A 131 1.94 12.52 13.98
C THR A 131 0.97 11.82 14.93
N SER A 132 1.00 10.49 15.03
CA SER A 132 0.24 9.70 16.01
C SER A 132 0.86 9.68 17.42
N SER A 133 2.09 10.19 17.57
CA SER A 133 2.81 10.22 18.84
C SER A 133 2.10 11.06 19.89
N LYS A 134 2.06 10.59 21.15
CA LYS A 134 1.51 11.34 22.30
C LYS A 134 2.18 12.71 22.51
N HIS A 135 3.34 12.93 21.92
CA HIS A 135 4.08 14.18 22.01
C HIS A 135 3.78 15.16 20.87
N PHE A 136 3.04 14.74 19.84
CA PHE A 136 2.65 15.63 18.76
C PHE A 136 1.47 16.50 19.22
N ASN A 137 1.69 17.82 19.33
CA ASN A 137 0.62 18.79 19.58
C ASN A 137 0.32 19.55 18.29
N PRO A 138 -0.82 19.28 17.61
CA PRO A 138 -1.21 19.93 16.36
C PRO A 138 -1.34 21.45 16.42
N ARG A 139 -1.57 22.00 17.63
CA ARG A 139 -1.79 23.44 17.83
C ARG A 139 -0.49 24.22 18.04
N GLU A 140 0.59 23.53 18.40
CA GLU A 140 1.89 24.15 18.68
C GLU A 140 2.96 23.74 17.64
N HIS A 141 2.78 22.59 16.98
CA HIS A 141 3.77 22.02 16.07
C HIS A 141 3.30 22.09 14.61
N LYS A 142 4.20 22.58 13.76
CA LYS A 142 4.06 22.48 12.31
C LYS A 142 4.10 21.00 11.90
N TYR A 143 3.36 20.66 10.86
CA TYR A 143 3.37 19.30 10.29
C TYR A 143 4.82 18.87 9.95
N PRO A 144 5.28 17.65 10.29
CA PRO A 144 6.68 17.26 10.27
C PRO A 144 7.20 16.88 8.87
N ILE A 145 7.19 17.85 7.94
CA ILE A 145 7.54 17.67 6.52
C ILE A 145 8.98 17.16 6.34
N ASP A 146 9.90 17.56 7.22
CA ASP A 146 11.34 17.30 7.15
C ASP A 146 11.78 16.00 7.81
N LYS A 147 10.92 15.39 8.64
CA LYS A 147 11.25 14.15 9.33
C LYS A 147 11.28 12.92 8.41
N VAL A 148 10.56 12.97 7.30
CA VAL A 148 10.46 11.85 6.37
C VAL A 148 11.26 12.17 5.11
N SER A 149 12.47 11.62 5.03
CA SER A 149 13.34 11.80 3.87
C SER A 149 12.97 10.82 2.75
N VAL A 150 12.20 11.26 1.75
CA VAL A 150 12.14 10.57 0.45
C VAL A 150 13.53 10.74 -0.18
N LYS A 151 14.16 9.65 -0.64
CA LYS A 151 15.44 9.75 -1.38
C LYS A 151 15.28 10.80 -2.49
N LYS A 152 15.99 11.94 -2.37
CA LYS A 152 15.95 13.09 -3.31
C LYS A 152 16.00 12.68 -4.79
N GLN A 153 16.66 11.57 -5.10
CA GLN A 153 16.82 11.04 -6.44
C GLN A 153 15.50 10.74 -7.18
N PHE A 154 14.40 10.44 -6.46
CA PHE A 154 13.08 10.23 -7.08
C PHE A 154 12.40 11.56 -7.47
N LEU A 155 12.47 12.57 -6.60
CA LEU A 155 11.90 13.90 -6.85
C LEU A 155 12.60 14.64 -8.00
N TYR A 156 13.92 14.44 -8.13
CA TYR A 156 14.70 15.05 -9.23
C TYR A 156 14.44 14.39 -10.58
N LYS A 157 14.09 13.10 -10.66
CA LYS A 157 13.81 12.45 -11.95
C LYS A 157 12.57 12.98 -12.68
N LYS A 158 11.59 13.53 -11.95
CA LYS A 158 10.36 14.09 -12.57
C LYS A 158 10.51 15.55 -13.01
N LYS A 159 11.31 16.36 -12.29
CA LYS A 159 11.49 17.80 -12.60
C LYS A 159 12.24 18.08 -13.93
N PHE A 160 12.81 17.05 -14.56
CA PHE A 160 13.56 17.16 -15.83
C PHE A 160 13.03 16.21 -16.92
N ALA A 161 11.82 15.66 -16.74
CA ALA A 161 11.17 14.77 -17.71
C ALA A 161 9.97 15.42 -18.43
N GLU A 162 9.80 16.74 -18.29
CA GLU A 162 8.83 17.58 -19.01
C GLU A 162 9.57 18.64 -19.84
#